data_AF-A0AAU3CMW2-F1
#
_entry.id   AF-A0AAU3CMW2-F1
#
_cell.length_a   1.000
_cell.length_b   1.000
_cell.length_c   1.000
_cell.angle_alpha   90.00
_cell.angle_beta   90.00
_cell.angle_gamma   90.00
#
_symmetry.space_group_name_H-M   'P 1'
#
loop_
_entity.id
_entity.type
_entity.pdbx_description
1 polymer ?
#
loop_
_entity_poly.entity_id
_entity_poly.type
_entity_poly.pdbx_seq_one_letter_code
_entity_poly.pdbx_strand_id
1 'polypeptide(L)'
;MSVATFEDIRTQAETRLEKNMKVKSMIIDRLGLDVEPAVVSDNQPLFGRGLEMDSLDTLEIVVMVNNEYDVLISDDDFEAFGSINALVDFIEAREV
;
A
#
# COMPACT_ATOMS: atom_id res chain seq x y z
N MET A 1 -17.19 -2.97 -27.17
CA MET A 1 -17.05 -2.87 -25.70
C MET A 1 -16.84 -4.28 -25.19
N SER A 2 -15.62 -4.62 -24.77
CA SER A 2 -15.35 -5.90 -24.11
C SER A 2 -15.89 -5.77 -22.69
N VAL A 3 -16.96 -6.50 -22.36
CA VAL A 3 -17.42 -6.61 -20.98
C VAL A 3 -16.46 -7.59 -20.33
N ALA A 4 -15.65 -7.12 -19.38
CA ALA A 4 -14.79 -7.99 -18.58
C ALA A 4 -15.64 -9.14 -18.03
N THR A 5 -15.21 -10.38 -18.24
CA THR A 5 -15.99 -11.54 -17.78
C THR A 5 -15.95 -11.61 -16.25
N PHE A 6 -16.95 -12.24 -15.63
CA PHE A 6 -17.01 -12.37 -14.16
C PHE A 6 -15.76 -13.05 -13.57
N GLU A 7 -15.11 -13.91 -14.34
CA GLU A 7 -13.87 -14.58 -13.96
C GLU A 7 -12.67 -13.63 -13.92
N ASP A 8 -12.59 -12.68 -14.87
CA ASP A 8 -11.56 -11.64 -14.89
C ASP A 8 -11.67 -10.71 -13.67
N ILE A 9 -12.89 -10.27 -13.34
CA ILE A 9 -13.16 -9.36 -12.21
C ILE A 9 -12.76 -10.01 -10.89
N ARG A 10 -13.07 -11.30 -10.71
CA ARG A 10 -12.72 -12.06 -9.51
C ARG A 10 -11.21 -12.20 -9.36
N THR A 11 -10.52 -12.55 -10.45
CA THR A 11 -9.07 -12.73 -10.47
C THR A 11 -8.36 -11.42 -10.12
N GLN A 12 -8.85 -10.29 -10.67
CA GLN A 12 -8.31 -8.97 -10.37
C GLN A 12 -8.50 -8.59 -8.90
N ALA A 13 -9.68 -8.86 -8.33
CA ALA A 13 -9.95 -8.59 -6.92
C ALA A 13 -9.06 -9.42 -5.98
N GLU A 14 -8.86 -10.71 -6.28
CA GLU A 14 -7.99 -11.60 -5.51
C GLU A 14 -6.53 -11.14 -5.56
N THR A 15 -6.02 -10.78 -6.74
CA THR A 15 -4.67 -10.23 -6.93
C THR A 15 -4.46 -8.95 -6.11
N ARG A 16 -5.46 -8.06 -6.11
CA ARG A 16 -5.37 -6.79 -5.40
C ARG A 16 -5.37 -6.99 -3.88
N LEU A 17 -6.20 -7.91 -3.37
CA LEU A 17 -6.20 -8.27 -1.95
C LEU A 17 -4.85 -8.83 -1.51
N GLU A 18 -4.23 -9.67 -2.34
CA GLU A 18 -2.90 -10.23 -2.08
C GLU A 18 -1.83 -9.12 -2.03
N LYS A 19 -1.83 -8.18 -2.98
CA LYS A 19 -0.93 -7.02 -2.95
C LYS A 19 -1.14 -6.15 -1.72
N ASN A 20 -2.38 -5.83 -1.36
CA ASN A 20 -2.68 -5.07 -0.14
C ASN A 20 -2.13 -5.77 1.10
N MET A 21 -2.33 -7.09 1.22
CA MET A 21 -1.79 -7.88 2.34
C MET A 21 -0.27 -7.87 2.37
N LYS A 22 0.39 -8.00 1.22
CA LYS A 22 1.86 -7.93 1.12
C LYS A 22 2.36 -6.57 1.60
N VAL A 23 1.80 -5.47 1.08
CA VAL A 23 2.20 -4.12 1.46
C VAL A 23 1.97 -3.85 2.94
N LYS A 24 0.84 -4.29 3.51
CA LYS A 24 0.59 -4.19 4.96
C LYS A 24 1.63 -4.94 5.78
N SER A 25 1.94 -6.19 5.41
CA SER A 25 2.97 -6.98 6.11
C SER A 25 4.30 -6.24 6.07
N MET A 26 4.71 -5.75 4.92
CA MET A 26 5.97 -5.00 4.77
C MET A 26 5.99 -3.73 5.64
N ILE A 27 4.89 -2.98 5.69
CA ILE A 27 4.80 -1.78 6.53
C ILE A 27 4.91 -2.17 8.02
N ILE A 28 4.17 -3.18 8.46
CA ILE A 28 4.20 -3.68 9.84
C ILE A 28 5.60 -4.16 10.23
N ASP A 29 6.24 -4.94 9.37
CA ASP A 29 7.57 -5.50 9.58
C ASP A 29 8.65 -4.40 9.63
N ARG A 30 8.55 -3.37 8.77
CA ARG A 30 9.49 -2.25 8.75
C ARG A 30 9.36 -1.36 9.98
N LEU A 31 8.13 -0.99 10.31
CA LEU A 31 7.84 -0.12 11.44
C LEU A 31 7.86 -0.85 12.80
N GLY A 32 8.00 -2.17 12.80
CA GLY A 32 8.02 -2.98 14.02
C GLY A 32 6.70 -2.92 14.79
N LEU A 33 5.57 -2.80 14.10
CA LEU A 33 4.26 -2.72 14.74
C LEU A 33 3.82 -4.11 15.24
N ASP A 34 3.35 -4.20 16.49
CA ASP A 34 2.78 -5.44 17.04
C ASP A 34 1.29 -5.56 16.70
N VAL A 35 0.98 -5.52 15.40
CA VAL A 35 -0.39 -5.63 14.87
C VAL A 35 -0.43 -6.61 13.70
N GLU A 36 -1.53 -7.35 13.58
CA GLU A 36 -1.68 -8.26 12.43
C GLU A 36 -2.04 -7.48 11.15
N PRO A 37 -1.47 -7.82 9.97
CA PRO A 37 -1.85 -7.19 8.70
C PRO A 37 -3.34 -7.27 8.40
N ALA A 38 -4.02 -8.32 8.89
CA ALA A 38 -5.45 -8.52 8.70
C ALA A 38 -6.32 -7.54 9.50
N VAL A 39 -5.81 -6.94 10.60
CA VAL A 39 -6.57 -5.97 11.40
C VAL A 39 -6.46 -4.54 10.87
N VAL A 40 -5.44 -4.25 10.05
CA VAL A 40 -5.28 -2.94 9.40
C VAL A 40 -6.25 -2.83 8.23
N SER A 41 -7.08 -1.78 8.23
CA SER A 41 -8.04 -1.55 7.15
C SER A 41 -7.33 -0.97 5.91
N ASP A 42 -7.71 -1.44 4.71
CA ASP A 42 -7.13 -0.96 3.44
C ASP A 42 -7.36 0.53 3.20
N ASN A 43 -8.42 1.09 3.78
CA ASN A 43 -8.83 2.48 3.66
C ASN A 43 -8.47 3.32 4.88
N GLN A 44 -7.73 2.75 5.84
CA GLN A 44 -7.30 3.51 7.01
C GLN A 44 -6.21 4.51 6.61
N PRO A 45 -6.28 5.76 7.09
CA PRO A 45 -5.20 6.71 6.92
C PRO A 45 -3.91 6.18 7.54
N LEU A 46 -2.84 6.11 6.75
CA LEU A 46 -1.50 5.80 7.25
C LEU A 46 -0.97 6.99 8.06
N PHE A 47 -1.23 8.21 7.58
CA PHE A 47 -0.82 9.45 8.24
C PHE A 47 -2.00 10.23 8.81
N GLY A 48 -1.82 10.77 10.02
CA GLY A 48 -2.82 11.59 10.71
C GLY A 48 -3.91 10.80 11.42
N ARG A 49 -3.87 10.83 12.77
CA ARG A 49 -4.86 10.24 13.72
C ARG A 49 -5.32 8.82 13.41
N GLY A 50 -4.40 7.95 12.98
CA GLY A 50 -4.59 6.51 12.90
C GLY A 50 -3.40 5.80 13.54
N LEU A 51 -2.32 5.65 12.76
CA LEU A 51 -1.09 4.96 13.13
C LEU A 51 -0.01 5.87 13.76
N GLU A 52 -0.32 7.16 13.99
CA GLU A 52 0.63 8.17 14.53
C GLU A 52 2.02 8.13 13.89
N MET A 53 2.08 7.80 12.59
CA MET A 53 3.33 7.64 11.87
C MET A 53 4.09 8.95 11.83
N ASP A 54 5.29 8.96 12.41
CA ASP A 54 6.18 10.11 12.45
C ASP A 54 6.90 10.29 11.10
N SER A 55 7.56 11.43 10.90
CA SER A 55 8.29 11.74 9.65
C SER A 55 9.40 10.74 9.28
N LEU A 56 9.84 9.93 10.26
CA LEU A 56 10.80 8.84 10.07
C LEU A 56 10.14 7.62 9.43
N ASP A 57 8.92 7.30 9.84
CA ASP A 57 8.17 6.15 9.34
C ASP A 57 7.77 6.35 7.87
N THR A 58 7.45 7.58 7.48
CA THR A 58 7.22 7.94 6.07
C THR A 58 8.44 7.61 5.21
N LEU A 59 9.64 7.97 5.70
CA LEU A 59 10.89 7.73 4.96
C LEU A 59 11.16 6.24 4.80
N GLU A 60 10.87 5.43 5.82
CA GLU A 60 11.02 3.98 5.72
C GLU A 60 10.07 3.35 4.70
N ILE A 61 8.81 3.80 4.64
CA ILE A 61 7.87 3.36 3.61
C ILE A 61 8.37 3.78 2.22
N VAL A 62 8.81 5.02 2.05
CA VAL A 62 9.38 5.52 0.78
C VAL A 62 10.52 4.61 0.31
N VAL A 63 11.47 4.33 1.20
CA VAL A 63 12.62 3.47 0.90
C VAL A 63 12.19 2.02 0.63
N MET A 64 11.20 1.51 1.35
CA MET A 64 10.66 0.16 1.12
C MET A 64 10.04 0.05 -0.28
N VAL A 65 9.18 0.99 -0.67
CA VAL A 65 8.50 0.98 -1.97
C VAL A 65 9.49 1.13 -3.12
N ASN A 66 10.43 2.08 -3.01
CA ASN A 66 11.49 2.28 -4.01
C ASN A 66 12.31 1.00 -4.24
N ASN A 67 12.64 0.25 -3.19
CA ASN A 67 13.50 -0.93 -3.30
C ASN A 67 12.74 -2.20 -3.72
N GLU A 68 11.50 -2.41 -3.26
CA GLU A 68 10.75 -3.63 -3.54
C GLU A 68 10.06 -3.58 -4.91
N TYR A 69 9.58 -2.39 -5.32
CA TYR A 69 8.74 -2.23 -6.51
C TYR A 69 9.41 -1.43 -7.63
N ASP A 70 10.65 -0.95 -7.45
CA ASP A 70 11.36 -0.07 -8.40
C ASP A 70 10.53 1.19 -8.78
N VAL A 71 9.66 1.63 -7.88
CA VAL A 71 8.78 2.80 -8.08
C VAL A 71 9.35 4.00 -7.33
N LEU A 72 9.61 5.09 -8.06
CA LEU A 72 10.01 6.37 -7.48
C LEU A 72 8.84 7.04 -6.73
N ILE A 73 8.93 7.05 -5.41
CA ILE A 73 8.01 7.76 -4.49
C ILE A 73 8.80 8.76 -3.64
N SER A 74 8.22 9.95 -3.39
CA SER A 74 8.76 10.98 -2.50
C SER A 74 7.79 11.28 -1.37
N ASP A 75 8.28 11.89 -0.29
CA ASP A 75 7.46 12.44 0.80
C ASP A 75 6.42 13.49 0.34
N ASP A 76 6.66 14.17 -0.78
CA ASP A 76 5.71 15.08 -1.43
C ASP A 76 4.48 14.37 -2.05
N ASP A 77 4.54 13.04 -2.27
CA ASP A 77 3.44 12.23 -2.83
C ASP A 77 2.38 11.90 -1.76
N PHE A 78 1.86 12.92 -1.06
CA PHE A 78 0.90 12.77 0.04
C PHE A 78 -0.34 11.93 -0.32
N GLU A 79 -0.74 11.92 -1.59
CA GLU A 79 -1.86 11.12 -2.09
C GLU A 79 -1.59 9.61 -1.96
N ALA A 80 -0.36 9.16 -2.23
CA ALA A 80 0.05 7.76 -2.11
C ALA A 80 0.02 7.27 -0.66
N PHE A 81 0.19 8.19 0.28
CA PHE A 81 0.24 7.94 1.71
C PHE A 81 -1.14 8.04 2.39
N GLY A 82 -2.20 8.34 1.64
CA GLY A 82 -3.54 8.51 2.19
C GLY A 82 -4.14 7.21 2.74
N SER A 83 -3.78 6.04 2.22
CA SER A 83 -4.23 4.72 2.69
C SER A 83 -3.39 3.61 2.07
N ILE A 84 -3.53 2.37 2.54
CA ILE A 84 -2.91 1.21 1.87
C ILE A 84 -3.38 1.11 0.42
N ASN A 85 -4.68 1.29 0.16
CA ASN A 85 -5.20 1.28 -1.20
C ASN A 85 -4.55 2.35 -2.08
N ALA A 86 -4.40 3.57 -1.57
CA ALA A 86 -3.75 4.64 -2.33
C ALA A 86 -2.27 4.33 -2.62
N LEU A 87 -1.59 3.70 -1.67
CA LEU A 87 -0.19 3.29 -1.86
C LEU A 87 -0.09 2.20 -2.93
N VAL A 88 -0.95 1.18 -2.87
CA VAL A 88 -0.98 0.12 -3.88
C VAL A 88 -1.39 0.68 -5.24
N ASP A 89 -2.35 1.61 -5.30
CA ASP A 89 -2.70 2.31 -6.54
C ASP A 89 -1.52 3.07 -7.12
N PHE A 90 -0.74 3.74 -6.28
CA PHE A 90 0.45 4.48 -6.70
C PHE A 90 1.53 3.55 -7.26
N ILE A 91 1.74 2.41 -6.59
CA ILE A 91 2.66 1.36 -7.04
C ILE A 91 2.19 0.81 -8.38
N GLU A 92 0.95 0.33 -8.49
CA GLU A 92 0.44 -0.27 -9.73
C GLU A 92 0.41 0.69 -10.92
N ALA A 93 0.24 1.99 -10.67
CA ALA A 93 0.27 3.00 -11.73
C ALA A 93 1.69 3.28 -12.27
N ARG A 94 2.74 2.91 -11.53
CA ARG A 94 4.15 3.26 -11.84
C ARG A 94 5.08 2.03 -11.93
N GLU A 95 4.65 0.89 -11.42
CA GLU A 95 5.30 -0.42 -11.57
C GLU A 95 5.41 -0.73 -13.07
N VAL A 96 6.63 -0.99 -13.53
CA VAL A 96 6.98 -1.17 -14.96
C VAL A 96 6.98 -2.64 -15.36
#